data_AF-A0A401QD22-F1
#
_entry.id   AF-A0A401QD22-F1
#
_cell.length_a   1.000
_cell.length_b   1.000
_cell.length_c   1.000
_cell.angle_alpha   90.00
_cell.angle_beta   90.00
_cell.angle_gamma   90.00
#
_symmetry.space_group_name_H-M   'P 1'
#
loop_
_entity.id
_entity.type
_entity.pdbx_description
1 polymer ?
#
loop_
_entity_poly.entity_id
_entity_poly.type
_entity_poly.pdbx_seq_one_letter_code
_entity_poly.pdbx_strand_id
1 'polypeptide(L)'
;MFQLFFSSILDMCENGKRPQSSVSLGFTKEQADTIRRIRNSKDSWEILGMKPGASRDEVNKAYRKMAMLLHPDKCLAPGSEDAFKAVVNARTVLLKNIK
;
A
#
# COMPACT_ATOMS: atom_id res chain seq x y z
N MET A 1 25.31 -10.89 0.15
CA MET A 1 23.93 -11.43 0.12
C MET A 1 23.87 -12.90 0.54
N PHE A 2 24.80 -13.77 0.15
CA PHE A 2 24.81 -15.20 0.59
C PHE A 2 25.08 -15.42 2.09
N GLN A 3 25.87 -14.55 2.74
CA GLN A 3 26.21 -14.68 4.17
C GLN A 3 24.99 -14.51 5.10
N LEU A 4 24.09 -13.58 4.80
CA LEU A 4 22.87 -13.35 5.58
C LEU A 4 21.88 -14.51 5.44
N PHE A 5 21.83 -15.12 4.25
CA PHE A 5 21.02 -16.30 4.00
C PHE A 5 21.51 -17.50 4.79
N PHE A 6 22.83 -17.78 4.78
CA PHE A 6 23.43 -18.85 5.58
C PHE A 6 23.27 -18.63 7.09
N SER A 7 23.44 -17.39 7.57
CA SER A 7 23.27 -17.08 8.98
C SER A 7 21.83 -17.27 9.45
N SER A 8 20.82 -16.91 8.66
CA SER A 8 19.40 -17.19 8.99
C SER A 8 19.06 -18.68 8.95
N ILE A 9 19.67 -19.46 8.05
CA ILE A 9 19.48 -20.92 8.00
C ILE A 9 20.04 -21.59 9.25
N LEU A 10 21.23 -21.15 9.70
CA LEU A 10 21.87 -21.68 10.92
C LEU A 10 21.03 -21.37 12.18
N ASP A 11 20.56 -20.11 12.30
CA ASP A 11 19.73 -19.65 13.43
C ASP A 11 18.38 -20.41 13.51
N MET A 12 17.78 -20.73 12.36
CA MET A 12 16.58 -21.58 12.28
C MET A 12 16.84 -23.03 12.70
N CYS A 13 18.05 -23.54 12.48
CA CYS A 13 18.42 -24.92 12.80
C CYS A 13 18.79 -25.11 14.27
N GLU A 14 19.40 -24.10 14.91
CA GLU A 14 19.78 -24.14 16.33
C GLU A 14 18.61 -23.83 17.27
N ASN A 15 17.72 -22.89 16.92
CA ASN A 15 16.68 -22.40 17.84
C ASN A 15 15.26 -22.89 17.56
N GLY A 16 15.02 -23.64 16.46
CA GLY A 16 13.72 -24.24 16.10
C GLY A 16 12.57 -23.24 15.90
N LYS A 17 12.83 -21.94 16.03
CA LYS A 17 11.88 -20.84 15.85
C LYS A 17 12.38 -19.98 14.71
N ARG A 18 11.48 -19.66 13.76
CA ARG A 18 11.80 -18.68 12.71
C ARG A 18 12.24 -17.37 13.38
N PRO A 19 13.34 -16.74 12.96
CA PRO A 19 13.72 -15.43 13.46
C PRO A 19 12.54 -14.48 13.19
N GLN A 20 11.91 -13.98 14.25
CA GLN A 20 10.98 -12.87 14.12
C GLN A 20 11.81 -11.68 13.66
N SER A 21 11.63 -11.28 12.40
CA SER A 21 12.22 -10.07 11.85
C SER A 21 11.84 -8.90 12.75
N SER A 22 12.76 -8.53 13.64
CA SER A 22 12.61 -7.46 14.65
C SER A 22 12.68 -6.07 14.04
N VAL A 23 12.81 -5.98 12.71
CA VAL A 23 12.72 -4.72 11.99
C VAL A 23 11.25 -4.30 12.00
N SER A 24 10.89 -3.41 12.93
CA SER A 24 9.63 -2.68 12.87
C SER A 24 9.68 -1.78 11.64
N LEU A 25 9.31 -2.35 10.49
CA LEU A 25 9.08 -1.59 9.27
C LEU A 25 8.01 -0.57 9.65
N GLY A 26 8.30 0.72 9.47
CA GLY A 26 7.40 1.84 9.83
C GLY A 26 6.13 1.92 8.99
N PHE A 27 5.61 0.76 8.58
CA PHE A 27 4.44 0.57 7.77
C PHE A 27 3.88 -0.86 7.97
N THR A 28 2.57 -1.00 7.82
CA THR A 28 1.86 -2.27 7.93
C THR A 28 1.93 -3.06 6.62
N LYS A 29 1.69 -4.38 6.71
CA LYS A 29 1.57 -5.24 5.52
C LYS A 29 0.49 -4.74 4.56
N GLU A 30 -0.64 -4.26 5.10
CA GLU A 30 -1.75 -3.72 4.32
C GLU A 30 -1.36 -2.45 3.54
N GLN A 31 -0.52 -1.59 4.14
CA GLN A 31 0.03 -0.42 3.46
C GLN A 31 0.92 -0.85 2.28
N ALA A 32 1.84 -1.80 2.49
CA ALA A 32 2.71 -2.31 1.43
C ALA A 32 1.92 -2.98 0.29
N ASP A 33 0.93 -3.83 0.62
CA ASP A 33 0.07 -4.49 -0.37
C ASP A 33 -0.76 -3.47 -1.16
N THR A 34 -1.22 -2.40 -0.49
CA THR A 34 -1.96 -1.31 -1.13
C THR A 34 -1.09 -0.51 -2.09
N ILE A 35 0.13 -0.14 -1.70
CA ILE A 35 1.10 0.57 -2.55
C ILE A 35 1.42 -0.28 -3.78
N ARG A 36 1.66 -1.59 -3.58
CA ARG A 36 1.93 -2.52 -4.68
C ARG A 36 0.77 -2.61 -5.66
N ARG A 37 -0.47 -2.67 -5.16
CA ARG A 37 -1.67 -2.67 -6.00
C ARG A 37 -1.81 -1.38 -6.80
N ILE A 38 -1.72 -0.22 -6.14
CA ILE A 38 -1.84 1.09 -6.80
C ILE A 38 -0.80 1.25 -7.91
N ARG A 39 0.44 0.81 -7.68
CA ARG A 39 1.51 0.87 -8.67
C ARG A 39 1.24 0.01 -9.91
N ASN A 40 0.52 -1.11 -9.76
CA ASN A 40 0.22 -2.03 -10.85
C ASN A 40 -1.12 -1.75 -11.55
N SER A 41 -2.01 -1.00 -10.90
CA SER A 41 -3.31 -0.63 -11.46
C SER A 41 -3.17 0.51 -12.46
N LYS A 42 -3.87 0.37 -13.60
CA LYS A 42 -3.97 1.41 -14.64
C LYS A 42 -5.28 2.19 -14.54
N ASP A 43 -6.30 1.58 -13.94
CA ASP A 43 -7.64 2.13 -13.83
C ASP A 43 -7.83 2.96 -12.55
N SER A 44 -8.46 4.13 -12.68
CA SER A 44 -8.73 5.02 -11.53
C SER A 44 -9.67 4.39 -10.50
N TRP A 45 -10.60 3.55 -10.96
CA TRP A 45 -11.51 2.80 -10.09
C TRP A 45 -10.75 1.77 -9.24
N GLU A 46 -9.82 1.03 -9.85
CA GLU A 46 -8.99 0.04 -9.14
C GLU A 46 -8.01 0.69 -8.15
N ILE A 47 -7.44 1.85 -8.52
CA ILE A 47 -6.57 2.63 -7.63
C ILE A 47 -7.31 3.00 -6.33
N LEU A 48 -8.60 3.34 -6.41
CA LEU A 48 -9.44 3.59 -5.23
C LEU A 48 -10.02 2.31 -4.60
N GLY A 49 -9.82 1.13 -5.21
CA GLY A 49 -10.38 -0.14 -4.75
C GLY A 49 -11.90 -0.21 -4.88
N MET A 50 -12.44 0.43 -5.92
CA MET A 50 -13.88 0.57 -6.16
C MET A 50 -14.29 -0.07 -7.49
N LYS A 51 -15.58 -0.38 -7.60
CA LYS A 51 -16.17 -0.80 -8.88
C LYS A 51 -16.54 0.44 -9.73
N PRO A 52 -16.49 0.33 -11.06
CA PRO A 52 -17.03 1.36 -11.94
C PRO A 52 -18.50 1.65 -11.67
N GLY A 53 -18.91 2.92 -11.83
CA GLY A 53 -20.30 3.34 -11.63
C GLY A 53 -20.66 3.77 -10.21
N ALA A 54 -19.67 3.90 -9.31
CA ALA A 54 -19.91 4.44 -7.98
C ALA A 54 -20.21 5.95 -8.02
N SER A 55 -20.96 6.40 -7.02
CA SER A 55 -21.35 7.80 -6.84
C SER A 55 -20.18 8.69 -6.40
N ARG A 56 -20.34 10.01 -6.55
CA ARG A 56 -19.35 11.02 -6.11
C ARG A 56 -19.02 10.88 -4.62
N ASP A 57 -20.02 10.57 -3.79
CA ASP A 57 -19.86 10.39 -2.35
C ASP A 57 -19.06 9.15 -1.99
N GLU A 58 -19.28 8.04 -2.70
CA GLU A 58 -18.51 6.81 -2.52
C GLU A 58 -17.05 7.00 -2.92
N VAL A 59 -16.77 7.71 -4.02
CA VAL A 59 -15.41 8.07 -4.44
C VAL A 59 -14.71 8.89 -3.36
N ASN A 60 -15.38 9.90 -2.79
CA ASN A 60 -14.82 10.69 -1.69
C ASN A 60 -14.59 9.85 -0.42
N LYS A 61 -15.48 8.89 -0.13
CA LYS A 61 -15.34 7.99 1.03
C LYS A 61 -14.14 7.05 0.86
N ALA A 62 -13.95 6.47 -0.32
CA ALA A 62 -12.79 5.61 -0.61
C ALA A 62 -11.47 6.39 -0.57
N TYR A 63 -11.46 7.60 -1.15
CA TYR A 63 -10.30 8.48 -1.09
C TYR A 63 -9.87 8.77 0.34
N ARG A 64 -10.80 9.15 1.24
CA ARG A 64 -10.47 9.42 2.65
C ARG A 64 -9.82 8.22 3.34
N LYS A 65 -10.31 7.01 3.08
CA LYS A 65 -9.71 5.77 3.63
C LYS A 65 -8.28 5.57 3.13
N MET A 66 -8.06 5.68 1.82
CA MET A 66 -6.75 5.49 1.20
C MET A 66 -5.76 6.58 1.62
N ALA A 67 -6.23 7.83 1.73
CA ALA A 67 -5.42 8.96 2.18
C ALA A 67 -4.93 8.77 3.61
N MET A 68 -5.77 8.28 4.51
CA MET A 68 -5.36 7.97 5.89
C MET A 68 -4.38 6.79 5.95
N LEU A 69 -4.54 5.79 5.09
CA LEU A 69 -3.68 4.61 5.04
C LEU A 69 -2.28 4.93 4.50
N LEU A 70 -2.20 5.76 3.46
CA LEU A 70 -0.97 6.04 2.72
C LEU A 70 -0.33 7.38 3.05
N HIS A 71 -0.84 8.09 4.06
CA HIS A 71 -0.30 9.39 4.44
C HIS A 71 1.20 9.27 4.78
N PRO A 72 2.09 10.09 4.19
CA PRO A 72 3.54 9.94 4.36
C PRO A 72 4.00 10.11 5.81
N ASP A 73 3.25 10.87 6.63
CA ASP A 73 3.50 11.00 8.08
C ASP A 73 3.29 9.69 8.86
N LYS A 74 2.37 8.83 8.40
CA LYS A 74 2.00 7.58 9.09
C LYS A 74 2.52 6.32 8.40
N CYS A 75 2.94 6.43 7.15
CA CYS A 75 3.34 5.32 6.29
C CYS A 75 4.74 5.60 5.73
N LEU A 76 5.76 5.04 6.39
CA LEU A 76 7.16 5.13 5.96
C LEU A 76 7.50 4.08 4.90
N ALA A 77 6.49 3.48 4.24
CA ALA A 77 6.71 2.52 3.18
C ALA A 77 7.34 3.19 1.95
N PRO A 78 8.30 2.54 1.29
CA PRO A 78 8.86 3.04 0.05
C PRO A 78 7.76 3.15 -1.01
N GLY A 79 7.60 4.33 -1.60
CA GLY A 79 6.58 4.61 -2.61
C GLY A 79 5.20 4.97 -2.06
N SER A 80 5.05 5.23 -0.76
CA SER A 80 3.81 5.73 -0.17
C SER A 80 3.38 7.07 -0.78
N GLU A 81 4.32 7.98 -1.01
CA GLU A 81 4.09 9.29 -1.63
C GLU A 81 3.56 9.17 -3.07
N ASP A 82 4.18 8.32 -3.90
CA ASP A 82 3.75 8.10 -5.28
C ASP A 82 2.37 7.45 -5.34
N ALA A 83 2.11 6.47 -4.47
CA ALA A 83 0.80 5.85 -4.35
C ALA A 83 -0.26 6.86 -3.90
N PHE A 84 0.07 7.76 -2.97
CA PHE A 84 -0.83 8.83 -2.53
C PHE A 84 -1.15 9.80 -3.68
N LYS A 85 -0.14 10.22 -4.46
CA LYS A 85 -0.34 11.06 -5.66
C LYS A 85 -1.25 10.37 -6.68
N ALA A 86 -1.06 9.07 -6.92
CA ALA A 86 -1.91 8.30 -7.82
C ALA A 86 -3.38 8.27 -7.33
N VAL A 87 -3.60 8.10 -6.03
CA VAL A 87 -4.94 8.14 -5.40
C VAL A 87 -5.60 9.51 -5.55
N VAL A 88 -4.85 10.60 -5.37
CA VAL A 88 -5.36 11.98 -5.58
C VAL A 88 -5.76 12.22 -7.03
N ASN A 89 -4.92 11.77 -7.98
CA ASN A 89 -5.21 11.90 -9.40
C ASN A 89 -6.44 11.08 -9.80
N ALA A 90 -6.51 9.81 -9.37
CA ALA A 90 -7.64 8.92 -9.63
C ALA A 90 -8.97 9.53 -9.14
N ARG A 91 -9.01 10.07 -7.91
CA ARG A 91 -10.19 10.79 -7.40
C ARG A 91 -10.57 11.96 -8.31
N THR A 92 -9.60 12.77 -8.71
CA THR A 92 -9.85 13.96 -9.54
C THR A 92 -10.42 13.60 -10.90
N VAL A 93 -9.88 12.57 -11.55
CA VAL A 93 -10.36 12.05 -12.83
C VAL A 93 -11.78 11.51 -12.70
N LEU A 94 -12.04 10.69 -11.67
CA LEU A 94 -13.38 10.11 -11.45
C LEU A 94 -14.43 11.18 -11.18
N LEU A 95 -14.15 12.17 -10.32
CA LEU A 95 -15.08 13.24 -10.02
C LEU A 95 -15.33 14.18 -11.22
N LYS A 96 -14.45 14.23 -12.21
CA LYS A 96 -14.70 14.94 -13.47
C LYS A 96 -15.63 14.16 -14.42
N ASN A 97 -15.55 12.84 -14.39
CA ASN A 97 -16.33 11.95 -15.27
C ASN A 97 -17.72 11.62 -14.73
N ILE A 98 -17.93 11.69 -13.41
CA ILE A 98 -19.25 11.51 -12.80
C ILE A 98 -20.05 12.81 -12.95
N LYS A 99 -20.98 12.82 -13.90
CA LYS A 99 -21.99 13.88 -14.11
C LYS A 99 -23.04 13.87 -13.01
#